data_AF-I7ATP7-F1
#
_entry.id   AF-I7ATP7-F1
#
_cell.length_a   1.000
_cell.length_b   1.000
_cell.length_c   1.000
_cell.angle_alpha   90.00
_cell.angle_beta   90.00
_cell.angle_gamma   90.00
#
_symmetry.space_group_name_H-M   'P 1'
#
loop_
_entity.id
_entity.type
_entity.pdbx_description
1 polymer ?
#
loop_
_entity_poly.entity_id
_entity_poly.type
_entity_poly.pdbx_seq_one_letter_code
_entity_poly.pdbx_strand_id
1 'polypeptide(L)'
;MLELPPDTRKGFLYLTNDEVFSAFKGCIGLDFLYMENQEGVKIMAVSVMENSLLWSEDPDVEEALPDAFRCLHGNEMTYKSLNRLPQEGWEELIDCWSCHNCEFRTMLSLSPHPREGGLLLSNFFFLINDSDLPKCCRNNNSSVRKLFYNEVLQYGCTHEALAYSYLSSYFQNRSVLLLEVSQTRCEIRYFYKTMVITIENKTLCKKEAMKVGVKETDKPIEKNENINEFYSKLIYNIVVSGVIGATALGYRISLVERK
;
A
#
# COMPACT_ATOMS: atom_id res chain seq x y z
N MET A 1 1.82 17.69 13.71
CA MET A 1 2.14 16.27 13.48
C MET A 1 3.64 16.15 13.26
N LEU A 2 4.29 15.19 13.90
CA LEU A 2 5.74 14.95 13.75
C LEU A 2 5.95 13.70 12.89
N GLU A 3 6.71 13.85 11.81
CA GLU A 3 7.22 12.75 10.99
C GLU A 3 8.65 12.43 11.41
N LEU A 4 8.92 11.16 11.69
CA LEU A 4 10.25 10.67 12.04
C LEU A 4 10.61 9.47 11.16
N PRO A 5 11.58 9.60 10.23
CA PRO A 5 12.10 8.49 9.45
C PRO A 5 12.76 7.41 10.34
N PRO A 6 13.00 6.20 9.83
CA PRO A 6 13.63 5.13 10.60
C PRO A 6 15.09 5.46 10.91
N ASP A 7 15.56 4.93 12.03
CA ASP A 7 16.97 4.99 12.46
C ASP A 7 17.56 6.40 12.60
N THR A 8 16.71 7.43 12.70
CA THR A 8 17.12 8.82 12.84
C THR A 8 16.35 9.52 13.97
N ARG A 9 17.04 10.46 14.63
CA ARG A 9 16.40 11.42 15.55
C ARG A 9 15.86 12.65 14.83
N LYS A 10 16.24 12.86 13.57
CA LYS A 10 15.86 14.03 12.79
C LYS A 10 14.57 13.76 12.04
N GLY A 11 13.63 14.70 12.12
CA GLY A 11 12.33 14.59 11.49
C GLY A 11 11.75 15.96 11.14
N PHE A 12 10.50 15.95 10.71
CA PHE A 12 9.76 17.14 10.31
C PHE A 12 8.50 17.30 11.15
N LEU A 13 8.38 18.44 11.82
CA LEU A 13 7.18 18.84 12.51
C LEU A 13 6.35 19.72 11.57
N TYR A 14 5.19 19.21 11.16
CA TYR A 14 4.19 19.91 10.37
C TYR A 14 3.21 20.62 11.31
N LEU A 15 3.17 21.95 11.21
CA LEU A 15 2.34 22.82 12.00
C LEU A 15 1.25 23.43 11.11
N THR A 16 0.03 22.97 11.32
CA THR A 16 -1.18 23.55 10.73
C THR A 16 -1.72 24.70 11.59
N ASN A 17 -1.33 24.78 12.86
CA ASN A 17 -1.59 25.90 13.77
C ASN A 17 -0.51 25.97 14.87
N ASP A 18 -0.47 27.07 15.62
CA ASP A 18 0.50 27.29 16.71
C ASP A 18 0.20 26.45 17.97
N GLU A 19 -1.00 25.89 18.10
CA GLU A 19 -1.37 25.02 19.22
C GLU A 19 -0.63 23.68 19.17
N VAL A 20 -0.45 23.12 17.95
CA VAL A 20 0.34 21.89 17.73
C VAL A 20 1.76 22.08 18.27
N PHE A 21 2.37 23.23 18.03
CA PHE A 21 3.72 23.52 18.52
C PHE A 21 3.78 23.49 20.06
N SER A 22 2.81 24.14 20.71
CA SER A 22 2.74 24.20 22.18
C SER A 22 2.50 22.81 22.80
N ALA A 23 1.68 21.98 22.15
CA ALA A 23 1.44 20.61 22.57
C ALA A 23 2.73 19.76 22.53
N PHE A 24 3.48 19.82 21.42
CA PHE A 24 4.72 19.05 21.27
C PHE A 24 5.81 19.49 22.25
N LYS A 25 6.00 20.80 22.45
CA LYS A 25 6.99 21.32 23.39
C LYS A 25 6.74 20.89 24.84
N GLY A 26 5.48 20.63 25.21
CA GLY A 26 5.11 20.14 26.55
C GLY A 26 5.26 18.63 26.74
N CYS A 27 5.38 17.86 25.65
CA CYS A 27 5.36 16.39 25.69
C CYS A 27 6.68 15.74 25.26
N ILE A 28 7.47 16.39 24.39
CA ILE A 28 8.71 15.84 23.83
C ILE A 28 9.83 16.89 23.83
N GLY A 29 11.04 16.48 24.21
CA GLY A 29 12.25 17.28 24.01
C GLY A 29 12.63 17.40 22.52
N LEU A 30 12.53 18.61 21.96
CA LEU A 30 12.84 18.91 20.56
C LEU A 30 13.94 19.98 20.43
N ASP A 31 14.97 19.67 19.65
CA ASP A 31 15.96 20.63 19.15
C ASP A 31 15.56 21.14 17.78
N PHE A 32 15.52 22.47 17.61
CA PHE A 32 15.12 23.10 16.35
C PHE A 32 16.33 23.30 15.45
N LEU A 33 16.20 22.90 14.18
CA LEU A 33 17.27 22.99 13.19
C LEU A 33 16.99 24.10 12.18
N TYR A 34 15.85 24.03 11.49
CA TYR A 34 15.42 25.04 10.53
C TYR A 34 13.90 25.05 10.38
N MET A 35 13.38 26.10 9.73
CA MET A 35 11.95 26.29 9.53
C MET A 35 11.69 26.90 8.16
N GLU A 36 10.63 26.43 7.52
CA GLU A 36 10.12 26.96 6.25
C GLU A 36 8.60 27.00 6.25
N ASN A 37 8.03 27.82 5.36
CA ASN A 37 6.59 27.88 5.13
C ASN A 37 6.30 27.42 3.71
N GLN A 38 5.40 26.45 3.55
CA GLN A 38 4.92 25.97 2.25
C GLN A 38 3.40 25.88 2.27
N GLU A 39 2.72 26.44 1.25
CA GLU A 39 1.27 26.29 1.04
C GLU A 39 0.38 26.49 2.29
N GLY A 40 0.77 27.40 3.19
CA GLY A 40 0.02 27.68 4.44
C GLY A 40 0.34 26.73 5.61
N VAL A 41 1.27 25.80 5.44
CA VAL A 41 1.81 24.91 6.47
C VAL A 41 3.22 25.33 6.84
N LYS A 42 3.49 25.39 8.14
CA LYS A 42 4.82 25.68 8.68
C LYS A 42 5.53 24.37 8.99
N ILE A 43 6.66 24.15 8.34
CA ILE A 43 7.44 22.92 8.44
C ILE A 43 8.70 23.24 9.23
N MET A 44 8.90 22.55 10.35
CA MET A 44 10.09 22.68 11.17
C MET A 44 10.90 21.39 11.09
N ALA A 45 12.17 21.49 10.71
CA ALA A 45 13.10 20.39 10.92
C ALA A 45 13.53 20.37 12.38
N VAL A 46 13.38 19.20 13.00
CA VAL A 46 13.63 19.01 14.42
C VAL A 46 14.52 17.80 14.64
N SER A 47 15.25 17.80 15.75
CA SER A 47 15.89 16.61 16.30
C SER A 47 15.20 16.25 17.61
N VAL A 48 14.74 15.02 17.71
CA VAL A 48 14.12 14.46 18.91
C VAL A 48 15.21 14.05 19.89
N MET A 49 15.09 14.46 21.15
CA MET A 49 16.09 14.13 22.18
C MET A 49 15.91 12.72 22.76
N GLU A 50 14.67 12.21 22.74
CA GLU A 50 14.27 10.98 23.40
C GLU A 50 14.55 9.73 22.55
N ASN A 51 15.29 8.77 23.12
CA ASN A 51 15.56 7.49 22.46
C ASN A 51 14.32 6.61 22.29
N SER A 52 13.30 6.78 23.13
CA SER A 52 12.04 6.01 23.07
C SER A 52 11.23 6.27 21.80
N LEU A 53 11.59 7.29 21.03
CA LEU A 53 10.98 7.64 19.74
C LEU A 53 11.76 7.09 18.55
N LEU A 54 12.98 6.58 18.77
CA LEU A 54 13.71 5.86 17.73
C LEU A 54 12.99 4.57 17.40
N TRP A 55 12.90 4.28 16.11
CA TRP A 55 12.32 3.07 15.59
C TRP A 55 13.09 2.64 14.35
N SER A 56 13.14 1.34 14.14
CA SER A 56 13.70 0.72 12.94
C SER A 56 12.55 0.18 12.11
N GLU A 57 12.74 0.08 10.80
CA GLU A 57 11.80 -0.69 9.99
C GLU A 57 11.80 -2.15 10.44
N ASP A 58 10.62 -2.70 10.71
CA ASP A 58 10.47 -4.15 10.82
C ASP A 58 10.49 -4.72 9.40
N PRO A 59 11.43 -5.63 9.07
CA PRO A 59 11.48 -6.25 7.74
C PRO A 59 10.21 -7.06 7.44
N ASP A 60 9.54 -7.59 8.46
CA ASP A 60 8.39 -8.48 8.33
C ASP A 60 7.08 -7.73 8.57
N VAL A 61 6.64 -6.95 7.58
CA VAL A 61 5.27 -6.42 7.61
C VAL A 61 4.31 -7.57 7.32
N GLU A 62 3.57 -7.98 8.34
CA GLU A 62 2.48 -8.95 8.20
C GLU A 62 1.49 -8.46 7.12
N GLU A 63 1.44 -9.18 6.00
CA GLU A 63 0.61 -8.82 4.86
C GLU A 63 -0.87 -8.95 5.24
N ALA A 64 -1.66 -7.93 4.96
CA ALA A 64 -3.11 -8.02 5.15
C ALA A 64 -3.67 -8.99 4.10
N LEU A 65 -4.33 -10.05 4.56
CA LEU A 65 -5.09 -10.98 3.73
C LEU A 65 -6.46 -11.27 4.32
N PRO A 66 -7.45 -11.57 3.49
CA PRO A 66 -8.68 -12.16 3.99
C PRO A 66 -8.45 -13.59 4.48
N ASP A 67 -9.03 -13.91 5.64
CA ASP A 67 -9.00 -15.25 6.22
C ASP A 67 -10.08 -16.17 5.66
N ALA A 68 -11.17 -15.58 5.17
CA ALA A 68 -12.34 -16.29 4.66
C ALA A 68 -13.08 -15.46 3.60
N PHE A 69 -13.77 -16.18 2.70
CA PHE A 69 -14.47 -15.61 1.56
C PHE A 69 -15.92 -16.10 1.50
N ARG A 70 -16.85 -15.19 1.26
CA ARG A 70 -18.23 -15.53 0.87
C ARG A 70 -18.57 -14.84 -0.43
N CYS A 71 -19.42 -15.47 -1.23
CA CYS A 71 -19.97 -14.78 -2.40
C CYS A 71 -20.93 -13.67 -1.96
N LEU A 72 -21.29 -12.78 -2.88
CA LEU A 72 -22.24 -11.68 -2.61
C LEU A 72 -23.64 -12.17 -2.20
N HIS A 73 -23.98 -13.44 -2.50
CA HIS A 73 -25.22 -14.08 -2.03
C HIS A 73 -25.12 -14.61 -0.59
N GLY A 74 -23.98 -14.41 0.09
CA GLY A 74 -23.75 -14.82 1.48
C GLY A 74 -23.27 -16.26 1.67
N ASN A 75 -23.10 -17.04 0.61
CA ASN A 75 -22.62 -18.42 0.70
C ASN A 75 -21.10 -18.46 0.83
N GLU A 76 -20.60 -19.26 1.76
CA GLU A 76 -19.17 -19.47 2.01
C GLU A 76 -18.49 -20.21 0.85
N MET A 77 -17.28 -19.77 0.51
CA MET A 77 -16.40 -20.47 -0.44
C MET A 77 -15.53 -21.44 0.35
N THR A 78 -15.78 -22.74 0.19
CA THR A 78 -15.00 -23.78 0.87
C THR A 78 -13.74 -24.11 0.08
N TYR A 79 -12.58 -24.12 0.74
CA TYR A 79 -11.30 -24.48 0.14
C TYR A 79 -10.47 -25.36 1.08
N LYS A 80 -9.59 -26.16 0.48
CA LYS A 80 -8.62 -27.05 1.15
C LYS A 80 -7.24 -26.40 1.30
N SER A 81 -6.92 -25.43 0.44
CA SER A 81 -5.61 -24.77 0.47
C SER A 81 -5.69 -23.31 0.01
N LEU A 82 -4.87 -22.48 0.63
CA LEU A 82 -4.62 -21.10 0.26
C LEU A 82 -3.14 -21.00 -0.12
N ASN A 83 -2.84 -20.57 -1.35
CA ASN A 83 -1.47 -20.34 -1.78
C ASN A 83 -1.34 -18.93 -2.34
N ARG A 84 -0.23 -18.27 -2.09
CA ARG A 84 0.06 -16.97 -2.69
C ARG A 84 0.45 -17.13 -4.16
N LEU A 85 -0.05 -16.22 -4.99
CA LEU A 85 0.55 -15.98 -6.30
C LEU A 85 1.92 -15.33 -6.11
N PRO A 86 2.90 -15.64 -6.97
CA PRO A 86 4.13 -14.87 -7.03
C PRO A 86 3.83 -13.39 -7.26
N GLN A 87 4.71 -12.51 -6.77
CA GLN A 87 4.59 -11.07 -7.04
C GLN A 87 4.71 -10.77 -8.54
N GLU A 88 4.06 -9.70 -9.01
CA GLU A 88 4.14 -9.25 -10.40
C GLU A 88 5.59 -9.03 -10.86
N GLY A 89 5.96 -9.60 -12.01
CA GLY A 89 7.31 -9.49 -12.56
C GLY A 89 8.25 -10.62 -12.11
N TRP A 90 7.75 -11.65 -11.41
CA TRP A 90 8.52 -12.88 -11.16
C TRP A 90 8.97 -13.53 -12.48
N GLU A 91 8.19 -13.36 -13.55
CA GLU A 91 8.52 -13.84 -14.88
C GLU A 91 9.80 -13.18 -15.42
N GLU A 92 9.99 -11.88 -15.15
CA GLU A 92 11.18 -11.13 -15.58
C GLU A 92 12.45 -11.59 -14.85
N LEU A 93 12.32 -12.06 -13.60
CA LEU A 93 13.43 -12.64 -12.84
C LEU A 93 13.91 -13.96 -13.43
N ILE A 94 13.01 -14.74 -14.01
CA ILE A 94 13.35 -16.00 -14.70
C ILE A 94 14.09 -15.71 -16.00
N ASP A 95 13.63 -14.74 -16.78
CA ASP A 95 14.28 -14.33 -18.02
C ASP A 95 15.70 -13.79 -17.77
N CYS A 96 15.92 -13.04 -16.67
CA CYS A 96 17.23 -12.55 -16.28
C CYS A 96 18.20 -13.66 -15.80
N TRP A 97 17.67 -14.79 -15.30
CA TRP A 97 18.47 -15.93 -14.86
C TRP A 97 18.91 -16.84 -16.01
N SER A 98 18.16 -16.90 -17.11
CA SER A 98 18.62 -17.63 -18.30
C SER A 98 19.63 -16.81 -19.09
N CYS A 99 20.92 -17.08 -18.87
CA CYS A 99 22.00 -16.68 -19.78
C CYS A 99 21.95 -17.42 -21.15
N HIS A 100 20.99 -18.33 -21.33
CA HIS A 100 20.77 -19.11 -22.53
C HIS A 100 19.47 -18.69 -23.22
N ASN A 101 19.60 -18.14 -24.42
CA ASN A 101 18.50 -17.73 -25.29
C ASN A 101 17.34 -18.75 -25.31
N CYS A 102 16.20 -18.36 -24.76
CA CYS A 102 14.88 -18.99 -24.93
C CYS A 102 14.54 -20.23 -24.08
N GLU A 103 15.34 -20.67 -23.11
CA GLU A 103 15.01 -21.87 -22.29
C GLU A 103 13.67 -21.75 -21.53
N PHE A 104 13.29 -20.54 -21.13
CA PHE A 104 12.06 -20.28 -20.38
C PHE A 104 11.01 -19.48 -21.16
N ARG A 105 11.17 -19.33 -22.48
CA ARG A 105 10.21 -18.59 -23.31
C ARG A 105 8.80 -19.16 -23.23
N THR A 106 8.66 -20.46 -22.97
CA THR A 106 7.36 -21.11 -22.73
C THR A 106 6.78 -20.81 -21.33
N MET A 107 7.61 -20.44 -20.35
CA MET A 107 7.12 -20.04 -19.02
C MET A 107 6.32 -18.73 -19.05
N LEU A 108 6.64 -17.83 -19.99
CA LEU A 108 5.86 -16.61 -20.24
C LEU A 108 4.40 -16.88 -20.69
N SER A 109 4.12 -18.11 -21.14
CA SER A 109 2.76 -18.53 -21.54
C SER A 109 2.02 -19.33 -20.46
N LEU A 110 2.66 -19.60 -19.33
CA LEU A 110 2.04 -20.33 -18.22
C LEU A 110 1.04 -19.41 -17.51
N SER A 111 -0.22 -19.82 -17.51
CA SER A 111 -1.25 -19.18 -16.68
C SER A 111 -1.33 -19.92 -15.33
N PRO A 112 -1.27 -19.21 -14.20
CA PRO A 112 -1.40 -19.86 -12.90
C PRO A 112 -2.79 -20.48 -12.74
N HIS A 113 -2.82 -21.75 -12.32
CA HIS A 113 -4.04 -22.51 -12.11
C HIS A 113 -4.13 -23.02 -10.67
N PRO A 114 -5.22 -22.73 -9.94
CA PRO A 114 -5.46 -23.33 -8.62
C PRO A 114 -5.65 -24.84 -8.73
N ARG A 115 -5.14 -25.59 -7.75
CA ARG A 115 -5.50 -27.00 -7.57
C ARG A 115 -6.98 -27.13 -7.22
N GLU A 116 -7.55 -28.32 -7.36
CA GLU A 116 -8.94 -28.58 -6.96
C GLU A 116 -9.17 -28.24 -5.48
N GLY A 117 -10.14 -27.38 -5.21
CA GLY A 117 -10.41 -26.82 -3.89
C GLY A 117 -9.32 -25.87 -3.38
N GLY A 118 -8.45 -25.36 -4.24
CA GLY A 118 -7.42 -24.39 -3.88
C GLY A 118 -7.79 -22.96 -4.30
N LEU A 119 -7.34 -21.97 -3.52
CA LEU A 119 -7.34 -20.56 -3.92
C LEU A 119 -5.89 -20.09 -4.15
N LEU A 120 -5.68 -19.35 -5.22
CA LEU A 120 -4.44 -18.60 -5.43
C LEU A 120 -4.67 -17.12 -5.13
N LEU A 121 -4.03 -16.59 -4.10
CA LEU A 121 -4.26 -15.25 -3.56
C LEU A 121 -3.25 -14.25 -4.11
N SER A 122 -3.74 -13.11 -4.60
CA SER A 122 -2.96 -11.89 -4.90
C SER A 122 -3.26 -10.82 -3.84
N ASN A 123 -2.80 -9.59 -4.05
CA ASN A 123 -3.06 -8.47 -3.14
C ASN A 123 -4.51 -7.98 -3.19
N PHE A 124 -5.17 -8.05 -4.36
CA PHE A 124 -6.52 -7.49 -4.57
C PHE A 124 -7.54 -8.48 -5.10
N PHE A 125 -7.10 -9.68 -5.46
CA PHE A 125 -7.94 -10.70 -6.07
C PHE A 125 -7.44 -12.09 -5.71
N PHE A 126 -8.24 -13.08 -6.05
CA PHE A 126 -7.82 -14.47 -6.04
C PHE A 126 -8.29 -15.20 -7.30
N LEU A 127 -7.63 -16.31 -7.59
CA LEU A 127 -8.02 -17.25 -8.63
C LEU A 127 -8.64 -18.49 -7.98
N ILE A 128 -9.77 -18.94 -8.52
CA ILE A 128 -10.52 -20.13 -8.09
C ILE A 128 -11.04 -20.89 -9.31
N ASN A 129 -11.13 -22.22 -9.24
CA ASN A 129 -11.85 -22.97 -10.28
C ASN A 129 -13.36 -22.70 -10.18
N ASP A 130 -14.06 -22.51 -11.29
CA ASP A 130 -15.52 -22.30 -11.26
C ASP A 130 -16.26 -23.48 -10.60
N SER A 131 -15.72 -24.70 -10.74
CA SER A 131 -16.23 -25.90 -10.06
C SER A 131 -16.15 -25.85 -8.53
N ASP A 132 -15.27 -25.01 -7.98
CA ASP A 132 -15.07 -24.84 -6.54
C ASP A 132 -15.93 -23.69 -5.98
N LEU A 133 -16.58 -22.90 -6.84
CA LEU A 133 -17.52 -21.87 -6.40
C LEU A 133 -18.81 -22.48 -5.84
N PRO A 134 -19.46 -21.76 -4.91
CA PRO A 134 -20.82 -22.07 -4.48
C PRO A 134 -21.77 -22.19 -5.67
N LYS A 135 -22.74 -23.12 -5.59
CA LYS A 135 -23.68 -23.41 -6.69
C LYS A 135 -24.38 -22.17 -7.26
N CYS A 136 -24.66 -21.17 -6.42
CA CYS A 136 -25.29 -19.91 -6.84
C CYS A 136 -24.41 -19.02 -7.75
N CYS A 137 -23.10 -19.25 -7.78
CA CYS A 137 -22.13 -18.43 -8.52
C CYS A 137 -21.39 -19.22 -9.61
N ARG A 138 -21.63 -20.52 -9.69
CA ARG A 138 -21.04 -21.43 -10.67
C ARG A 138 -21.70 -21.23 -12.02
N ASN A 139 -20.91 -21.05 -13.06
CA ASN A 139 -21.39 -20.91 -14.44
C ASN A 139 -21.16 -22.18 -15.28
N ASN A 140 -20.62 -23.25 -14.67
CA ASN A 140 -20.36 -24.57 -15.27
C ASN A 140 -19.38 -24.55 -16.45
N ASN A 141 -18.53 -23.53 -16.52
CA ASN A 141 -17.34 -23.58 -17.37
C ASN A 141 -16.21 -24.20 -16.56
N SER A 142 -15.46 -25.16 -17.10
CA SER A 142 -14.29 -25.75 -16.44
C SER A 142 -13.08 -24.79 -16.33
N SER A 143 -13.33 -23.48 -16.28
CA SER A 143 -12.33 -22.42 -16.32
C SER A 143 -12.00 -21.86 -14.95
N VAL A 144 -10.79 -21.35 -14.81
CA VAL A 144 -10.36 -20.52 -13.67
C VAL A 144 -11.04 -19.16 -13.73
N ARG A 145 -11.52 -18.68 -12.59
CA ARG A 145 -12.10 -17.35 -12.43
C ARG A 145 -11.22 -16.47 -11.56
N LYS A 146 -11.03 -15.23 -12.01
CA LYS A 146 -10.46 -14.14 -11.22
C LYS A 146 -11.60 -13.42 -10.51
N LEU A 147 -11.51 -13.30 -9.19
CA LEU A 147 -12.46 -12.56 -8.37
C LEU A 147 -11.70 -11.54 -7.53
N PHE A 148 -12.05 -10.26 -7.69
CA PHE A 148 -11.49 -9.21 -6.84
C PHE A 148 -12.12 -9.24 -5.45
N TYR A 149 -11.39 -8.84 -4.41
CA TYR A 149 -11.95 -8.91 -3.08
C TYR A 149 -13.12 -7.95 -2.84
N ASN A 150 -13.26 -6.88 -3.63
CA ASN A 150 -14.43 -6.01 -3.60
C ASN A 150 -15.67 -6.61 -4.31
N GLU A 151 -15.52 -7.76 -4.98
CA GLU A 151 -16.60 -8.51 -5.63
C GLU A 151 -17.08 -9.68 -4.77
N VAL A 152 -16.50 -9.86 -3.59
CA VAL A 152 -16.86 -10.90 -2.61
C VAL A 152 -16.96 -10.27 -1.22
N LEU A 153 -17.58 -10.99 -0.29
CA LEU A 153 -17.53 -10.61 1.11
C LEU A 153 -16.29 -11.24 1.73
N GLN A 154 -15.35 -10.39 2.15
CA GLN A 154 -14.12 -10.78 2.84
C GLN A 154 -14.27 -10.67 4.36
N TYR A 155 -13.60 -11.53 5.11
CA TYR A 155 -13.46 -11.44 6.57
C TYR A 155 -11.99 -11.34 6.97
N GLY A 156 -11.70 -10.73 8.12
CA GLY A 156 -10.35 -10.61 8.67
C GLY A 156 -9.54 -9.40 8.21
N CYS A 157 -9.95 -8.69 7.14
CA CYS A 157 -9.27 -7.46 6.70
C CYS A 157 -10.21 -6.42 6.06
N THR A 158 -9.75 -5.17 6.01
CA THR A 158 -10.39 -4.06 5.30
C THR A 158 -9.75 -3.83 3.93
N HIS A 159 -10.45 -3.17 3.02
CA HIS A 159 -9.86 -2.82 1.72
C HIS A 159 -8.72 -1.81 1.87
N GLU A 160 -8.79 -0.93 2.87
CA GLU A 160 -7.71 0.01 3.19
C GLU A 160 -6.44 -0.70 3.67
N ALA A 161 -6.58 -1.73 4.51
CA ALA A 161 -5.45 -2.55 4.95
C ALA A 161 -4.81 -3.28 3.76
N LEU A 162 -5.62 -3.83 2.84
CA LEU A 162 -5.15 -4.44 1.60
C LEU A 162 -4.39 -3.44 0.71
N ALA A 163 -4.94 -2.23 0.53
CA ALA A 163 -4.32 -1.18 -0.26
C ALA A 163 -2.98 -0.72 0.35
N TYR A 164 -2.91 -0.57 1.67
CA TYR A 164 -1.66 -0.25 2.36
C TYR A 164 -0.63 -1.37 2.19
N SER A 165 -1.02 -2.62 2.42
CA SER A 165 -0.16 -3.80 2.27
C SER A 165 0.38 -3.93 0.84
N TYR A 166 -0.48 -3.69 -0.16
CA TYR A 166 -0.08 -3.64 -1.56
C TYR A 166 0.98 -2.57 -1.81
N LEU A 167 0.75 -1.32 -1.38
CA LEU A 167 1.69 -0.22 -1.60
C LEU A 167 3.04 -0.50 -0.91
N SER A 168 3.01 -0.98 0.34
CA SER A 168 4.21 -1.33 1.09
C SER A 168 5.04 -2.38 0.35
N SER A 169 4.40 -3.43 -0.15
CA SER A 169 5.08 -4.51 -0.89
C SER A 169 5.57 -4.05 -2.26
N TYR A 170 4.74 -3.29 -2.99
CA TYR A 170 5.08 -2.72 -4.29
C TYR A 170 6.33 -1.83 -4.21
N PHE A 171 6.41 -1.00 -3.16
CA PHE A 171 7.49 -0.05 -2.99
C PHE A 171 8.81 -0.63 -2.45
N GLN A 172 8.84 -1.92 -2.08
CA GLN A 172 10.11 -2.60 -1.76
C GLN A 172 11.02 -2.70 -2.99
N ASN A 173 10.43 -2.92 -4.17
CA ASN A 173 11.17 -3.19 -5.41
C ASN A 173 11.01 -2.07 -6.45
N ARG A 174 10.03 -1.19 -6.28
CA ARG A 174 9.71 -0.11 -7.23
C ARG A 174 9.62 1.22 -6.49
N SER A 175 10.00 2.33 -7.12
CA SER A 175 9.94 3.65 -6.45
C SER A 175 8.74 4.50 -6.91
N VAL A 176 8.07 4.09 -7.99
CA VAL A 176 6.98 4.85 -8.62
C VAL A 176 5.87 3.90 -9.03
N LEU A 177 4.65 4.25 -8.65
CA LEU A 177 3.40 3.63 -9.09
C LEU A 177 2.65 4.61 -10.00
N LEU A 178 2.23 4.16 -11.18
CA LEU A 178 1.35 4.91 -12.07
C LEU A 178 -0.06 4.32 -12.00
N LEU A 179 -1.07 5.16 -11.78
CA LEU A 179 -2.48 4.76 -11.72
C LEU A 179 -3.33 5.66 -12.61
N GLU A 180 -4.36 5.06 -13.20
CA GLU A 180 -5.44 5.78 -13.86
C GLU A 180 -6.67 5.76 -12.97
N VAL A 181 -7.20 6.94 -12.64
CA VAL A 181 -8.40 7.10 -11.82
C VAL A 181 -9.30 8.12 -12.50
N SER A 182 -10.50 7.70 -12.89
CA SER A 182 -11.47 8.57 -13.56
C SER A 182 -10.89 9.32 -14.77
N GLN A 183 -10.09 8.65 -15.61
CA GLN A 183 -9.38 9.21 -16.79
C GLN A 183 -8.22 10.17 -16.45
N THR A 184 -7.94 10.43 -15.18
CA THR A 184 -6.75 11.16 -14.74
C THR A 184 -5.64 10.18 -14.42
N ARG A 185 -4.46 10.41 -14.99
CA ARG A 185 -3.25 9.64 -14.70
C ARG A 185 -2.47 10.30 -13.58
N CYS A 186 -2.15 9.53 -12.55
CA CYS A 186 -1.37 10.01 -11.42
C CYS A 186 -0.09 9.19 -11.24
N GLU A 187 0.95 9.88 -10.81
CA GLU A 187 2.23 9.32 -10.40
C GLU A 187 2.34 9.41 -8.88
N ILE A 188 2.47 8.25 -8.23
CA ILE A 188 2.73 8.13 -6.81
C ILE A 188 4.18 7.68 -6.64
N ARG A 189 5.01 8.54 -6.06
CA ARG A 189 6.42 8.27 -5.79
C ARG A 189 6.61 7.94 -4.31
N TYR A 190 7.28 6.85 -4.02
CA TYR A 190 7.69 6.51 -2.68
C TYR A 190 8.98 7.23 -2.27
N PHE A 191 9.02 7.72 -1.03
CA PHE A 191 10.22 8.30 -0.44
C PHE A 191 10.83 7.35 0.60
N TYR A 192 10.07 7.00 1.64
CA TYR A 192 10.50 6.09 2.72
C TYR A 192 9.31 5.72 3.64
N LYS A 193 9.43 4.67 4.46
CA LYS A 193 8.52 4.46 5.59
C LYS A 193 8.89 5.42 6.70
N THR A 194 7.91 5.85 7.49
CA THR A 194 8.08 6.83 8.54
C THR A 194 7.18 6.51 9.72
N MET A 195 7.56 6.95 10.90
CA MET A 195 6.64 7.03 12.04
C MET A 195 5.99 8.40 12.05
N VAL A 196 4.66 8.41 12.15
CA VAL A 196 3.87 9.61 12.40
C VAL A 196 3.53 9.65 13.87
N ILE A 197 3.86 10.76 14.51
CA ILE A 197 3.61 11.01 15.91
C ILE A 197 2.60 12.16 15.99
N THR A 198 1.47 11.91 16.65
CA THR A 198 0.43 12.89 16.97
C THR A 198 0.26 12.99 18.49
N ILE A 199 -0.36 14.08 18.94
CA ILE A 199 -0.73 14.26 20.34
C ILE A 199 -2.24 14.27 20.43
N GLU A 200 -2.79 13.26 21.08
CA GLU A 200 -4.22 13.13 21.33
C GLU A 200 -4.43 13.06 22.83
N ASN A 201 -5.24 13.96 23.40
CA ASN A 201 -5.50 14.03 24.84
C ASN A 201 -4.23 14.01 25.72
N LYS A 202 -3.19 14.78 25.30
CA LYS A 202 -1.86 14.85 25.95
C LYS A 202 -1.06 13.55 25.95
N THR A 203 -1.45 12.57 25.14
CA THR A 203 -0.72 11.31 24.96
C THR A 203 -0.10 11.26 23.58
N LEU A 204 1.09 10.66 23.48
CA LEU A 204 1.75 10.42 22.20
C LEU A 204 1.11 9.22 21.51
N CYS A 205 0.55 9.45 20.33
CA CYS A 205 0.05 8.42 19.45
C CYS A 205 1.05 8.22 18.33
N LYS A 206 1.56 7.00 18.20
CA LYS A 206 2.53 6.61 17.18
C LYS A 206 1.84 5.73 16.15
N LYS A 207 2.03 6.02 14.87
CA LYS A 207 1.52 5.22 13.76
C LYS A 207 2.60 5.05 12.71
N GLU A 208 2.70 3.85 12.17
CA GLU A 208 3.49 3.61 10.97
C GLU A 208 2.82 4.25 9.76
N ALA A 209 3.63 4.82 8.87
CA ALA A 209 3.17 5.40 7.63
C ALA A 209 4.20 5.25 6.51
N MET A 210 3.79 5.51 5.29
CA MET A 210 4.67 5.71 4.14
C MET A 210 4.62 7.17 3.73
N LYS A 211 5.79 7.78 3.55
CA LYS A 211 5.89 9.08 2.90
C LYS A 211 5.91 8.88 1.40
N VAL A 212 4.89 9.43 0.74
CA VAL A 212 4.74 9.37 -0.71
C VAL A 212 4.51 10.77 -1.27
N GLY A 213 4.85 10.95 -2.54
CA GLY A 213 4.54 12.13 -3.32
C GLY A 213 3.51 11.79 -4.38
N VAL A 214 2.49 12.63 -4.57
CA VAL A 214 1.47 12.45 -5.60
C VAL A 214 1.40 13.66 -6.53
N LYS A 215 1.31 13.41 -7.84
CA LYS A 215 1.02 14.42 -8.86
C LYS A 215 0.30 13.82 -10.06
N GLU A 216 -0.30 14.67 -10.87
CA GLU A 216 -0.79 14.28 -12.19
C GLU A 216 0.37 14.11 -13.18
N THR A 217 0.20 13.25 -14.18
CA THR A 217 1.26 12.89 -15.13
C THR A 217 0.69 12.51 -16.48
N ASP A 218 1.43 12.80 -17.55
CA ASP A 218 1.07 12.36 -18.91
C ASP A 218 1.71 11.03 -19.30
N LYS A 219 2.50 10.43 -18.40
CA LYS A 219 3.21 9.16 -18.64
C LYS A 219 2.22 8.06 -19.08
N PRO A 220 2.59 7.23 -20.07
CA PRO A 220 1.76 6.10 -20.45
C PRO A 220 1.66 5.10 -19.29
N ILE A 221 0.48 4.49 -19.13
CA ILE A 221 0.23 3.45 -18.14
C ILE A 221 0.07 2.15 -18.90
N GLU A 222 0.90 1.16 -18.58
CA GLU A 222 0.69 -0.20 -19.05
C GLU A 222 -0.56 -0.77 -18.37
N LYS A 223 -1.38 -1.49 -19.13
CA LYS A 223 -2.65 -2.02 -18.63
C LYS A 223 -2.36 -3.04 -17.51
N ASN A 224 -2.54 -2.62 -16.26
CA ASN A 224 -2.39 -3.50 -15.12
C ASN A 224 -3.72 -4.22 -14.82
N GLU A 225 -3.84 -5.49 -15.19
CA GLU A 225 -5.07 -6.27 -14.97
C GLU A 225 -5.28 -6.69 -13.50
N ASN A 226 -4.30 -6.46 -12.62
CA ASN A 226 -4.31 -6.92 -11.23
C ASN A 226 -4.84 -5.88 -10.24
N ILE A 227 -5.03 -4.64 -10.68
CA ILE A 227 -5.70 -3.59 -9.92
C ILE A 227 -6.92 -3.14 -10.71
N ASN A 228 -8.12 -3.40 -10.21
CA ASN A 228 -9.34 -2.90 -10.83
C ASN A 228 -9.59 -1.43 -10.49
N GLU A 229 -10.61 -0.83 -11.12
CA GLU A 229 -10.99 0.57 -10.90
C GLU A 229 -11.27 0.88 -9.43
N PHE A 230 -11.91 -0.04 -8.69
CA PHE A 230 -12.20 0.13 -7.27
C PHE A 230 -10.91 0.33 -6.46
N TYR A 231 -9.92 -0.54 -6.62
CA TYR A 231 -8.66 -0.45 -5.89
C TYR A 231 -7.79 0.72 -6.36
N SER A 232 -7.77 1.03 -7.65
CA SER A 232 -7.08 2.23 -8.17
C SER A 232 -7.62 3.50 -7.51
N LYS A 233 -8.96 3.62 -7.43
CA LYS A 233 -9.62 4.74 -6.76
C LYS A 233 -9.38 4.75 -5.26
N LEU A 234 -9.40 3.59 -4.61
CA LEU A 234 -9.13 3.48 -3.17
C LEU A 234 -7.71 3.92 -2.83
N ILE A 235 -6.70 3.42 -3.55
CA ILE A 235 -5.30 3.81 -3.37
C ILE A 235 -5.14 5.32 -3.54
N TYR A 236 -5.70 5.87 -4.61
CA TYR A 236 -5.66 7.32 -4.87
C TYR A 236 -6.31 8.10 -3.72
N ASN A 237 -7.48 7.69 -3.25
CA ASN A 237 -8.17 8.36 -2.15
C ASN A 237 -7.36 8.31 -0.84
N ILE A 238 -6.75 7.16 -0.51
CA ILE A 238 -5.88 7.03 0.67
C ILE A 238 -4.71 8.00 0.55
N VAL A 239 -4.03 8.02 -0.60
CA VAL A 239 -2.89 8.90 -0.85
C VAL A 239 -3.29 10.37 -0.80
N VAL A 240 -4.38 10.78 -1.45
CA VAL A 240 -4.80 12.18 -1.45
C VAL A 240 -5.30 12.63 -0.09
N SER A 241 -5.96 11.75 0.67
CA SER A 241 -6.44 12.07 2.03
C SER A 241 -5.31 12.34 3.02
N GLY A 242 -4.12 11.77 2.79
CA GLY A 242 -2.93 11.96 3.61
C GLY A 242 -2.08 13.19 3.24
N VAL A 243 -2.50 14.03 2.28
CA VAL A 243 -1.72 15.19 1.83
C VAL A 243 -1.60 16.23 2.94
N ILE A 244 -0.37 16.67 3.22
CA ILE A 244 -0.06 17.51 4.39
C ILE A 244 0.22 18.99 4.06
N GLY A 245 -0.08 19.45 2.84
CA GLY A 245 0.18 20.83 2.41
C GLY A 245 1.66 21.17 2.25
N ALA A 246 2.50 20.16 1.95
CA ALA A 246 3.91 20.33 1.65
C ALA A 246 4.21 19.78 0.26
N THR A 247 5.25 20.32 -0.38
CA THR A 247 5.70 19.85 -1.70
C THR A 247 7.18 19.49 -1.68
N ALA A 248 7.56 18.46 -2.44
CA ALA A 248 8.97 18.18 -2.73
C ALA A 248 9.12 17.63 -4.15
N LEU A 249 10.10 18.13 -4.90
CA LEU A 249 10.38 17.72 -6.28
C LEU A 249 9.15 17.80 -7.22
N GLY A 250 8.25 18.76 -6.96
CA GLY A 250 7.00 18.93 -7.71
C GLY A 250 5.89 17.92 -7.37
N TYR A 251 6.04 17.13 -6.30
CA TYR A 251 5.00 16.27 -5.77
C TYR A 251 4.35 16.90 -4.53
N ARG A 252 3.03 16.72 -4.39
CA ARG A 252 2.34 16.97 -3.12
C ARG A 252 2.67 15.83 -2.17
N ILE A 253 3.20 16.15 -1.00
CA ILE A 253 3.60 15.16 -0.01
C ILE A 253 2.39 14.66 0.74
N SER A 254 2.32 13.34 0.88
CA SER A 254 1.31 12.62 1.62
C SER A 254 1.95 11.62 2.58
N LEU A 255 1.33 11.49 3.74
CA LEU A 255 1.65 10.47 4.75
C LEU A 255 0.52 9.46 4.77
N VAL A 256 0.77 8.29 4.20
CA VAL A 256 -0.20 7.20 4.14
C VAL A 256 -0.02 6.33 5.38
N GLU A 257 -0.93 6.44 6.35
CA GLU A 257 -0.89 5.68 7.61
C GLU A 257 -1.33 4.21 7.42
N ARG A 258 -0.70 3.30 8.17
CA ARG A 258 -1.16 1.91 8.34
C ARG A 258 -2.47 1.93 9.16
N LYS A 259 -3.55 1.40 8.59
CA LYS A 259 -4.86 1.29 9.26
C LYS A 259 -5.09 -0.08 9.89
#